data_AF-A0A8S9XY15-F1
#
_entry.id   AF-A0A8S9XY15-F1
#
_cell.length_a   1.000
_cell.length_b   1.000
_cell.length_c   1.000
_cell.angle_alpha   90.00
_cell.angle_beta   90.00
_cell.angle_gamma   90.00
#
_symmetry.space_group_name_H-M   'P 1'
#
loop_
_entity.id
_entity.type
_entity.pdbx_description
1 polymer ?
#
loop_
_entity_poly.entity_id
_entity_poly.type
_entity_poly.pdbx_seq_one_letter_code
_entity_poly.pdbx_strand_id
1 'polypeptide(L)'
;MQDTNSADATNETISIVGRLREFTPANDWTIAKPRMNNFFEANGIKKDERKRALMLNSLDESAYKLITGLGKKLPKRGRKLDEGNGQESPRSPKNPSLDP
;
A
#
# COMPACT_ATOMS: atom_id res chain seq x y z
N MET A 1 -54.55 -10.43 -19.27
CA MET A 1 -53.20 -11.00 -19.15
C MET A 1 -52.34 -9.93 -18.50
N GLN A 2 -51.99 -10.13 -17.23
CA GLN A 2 -51.22 -9.17 -16.43
C GLN A 2 -49.80 -9.73 -16.30
N ASP A 3 -48.85 -9.11 -16.99
CA ASP A 3 -47.42 -9.38 -16.80
C ASP A 3 -46.79 -8.14 -16.16
N THR A 4 -46.99 -7.99 -14.85
CA THR A 4 -46.18 -7.06 -14.05
C THR A 4 -44.98 -7.81 -13.50
N ASN A 5 -43.89 -7.82 -14.26
CA ASN A 5 -42.57 -8.18 -13.75
C ASN A 5 -42.15 -7.15 -12.69
N SER A 6 -42.53 -7.38 -11.43
CA SER A 6 -41.89 -6.72 -10.29
C SER A 6 -40.52 -7.37 -10.10
N ALA A 7 -39.51 -6.77 -10.71
CA ALA A 7 -38.12 -7.00 -10.31
C ALA A 7 -37.93 -6.34 -8.93
N ASP A 8 -38.33 -7.07 -7.88
CA ASP A 8 -37.99 -6.72 -6.50
C ASP A 8 -36.49 -6.98 -6.32
N ALA A 9 -35.69 -5.96 -6.65
CA ALA A 9 -34.30 -5.91 -6.26
C ALA A 9 -34.27 -5.74 -4.74
N THR A 10 -34.29 -6.87 -4.04
CA THR A 10 -34.18 -6.93 -2.58
C THR A 10 -32.92 -6.18 -2.15
N ASN A 11 -33.13 -4.95 -1.67
CA ASN A 11 -32.12 -4.14 -1.01
C ASN A 11 -31.89 -4.74 0.38
N GLU A 12 -31.27 -5.92 0.43
CA GLU A 12 -30.86 -6.53 1.69
C GLU A 12 -29.79 -5.64 2.30
N THR A 13 -30.21 -4.86 3.29
CA THR A 13 -29.31 -4.10 4.15
C THR A 13 -28.44 -5.11 4.92
N ILE A 14 -27.26 -5.42 4.39
CA ILE A 14 -26.31 -6.33 5.02
C ILE A 14 -25.82 -5.67 6.32
N SER A 15 -26.39 -6.09 7.44
CA SER A 15 -25.91 -5.75 8.78
C SER A 15 -24.53 -6.36 8.96
N ILE A 16 -23.51 -5.50 9.17
CA ILE A 16 -22.14 -5.97 9.41
C ILE A 16 -21.98 -6.31 10.89
N VAL A 17 -21.56 -7.53 11.16
CA VAL A 17 -21.20 -8.05 12.47
C VAL A 17 -19.70 -7.89 12.69
N GLY A 18 -19.34 -7.22 13.79
CA GLY A 18 -17.96 -6.99 14.21
C GLY A 18 -17.26 -5.87 13.43
N ARG A 19 -15.94 -5.77 13.61
CA ARG A 19 -15.10 -4.75 12.98
C ARG A 19 -13.88 -5.38 12.33
N LEU A 20 -13.66 -5.05 11.06
CA LEU A 20 -12.40 -5.36 10.39
C LEU A 20 -11.29 -4.53 11.05
N ARG A 21 -10.24 -5.22 11.53
CA ARG A 21 -9.12 -4.55 12.21
C ARG A 21 -8.26 -3.79 11.21
N GLU A 22 -7.70 -2.69 11.68
CA GLU A 22 -6.66 -1.97 10.93
C GLU A 22 -5.40 -2.82 10.83
N PHE A 23 -4.75 -2.76 9.67
CA PHE A 23 -3.50 -3.42 9.35
C PHE A 23 -2.43 -2.40 9.07
N THR A 24 -1.33 -2.57 9.79
CA THR A 24 -0.09 -1.79 9.68
C THR A 24 1.03 -2.70 9.18
N PRO A 25 2.14 -2.17 8.66
CA PRO A 25 3.30 -2.97 8.26
C PRO A 25 3.93 -3.78 9.39
N ALA A 26 3.64 -3.46 10.66
CA ALA A 26 4.12 -4.19 11.82
C ALA A 26 3.31 -5.47 12.13
N ASN A 27 2.14 -5.65 11.50
CA ASN A 27 1.32 -6.84 11.72
C ASN A 27 1.83 -8.04 10.92
N ASP A 28 1.75 -9.23 11.52
CA ASP A 28 2.06 -10.48 10.84
C ASP A 28 0.97 -10.82 9.81
N TRP A 29 1.37 -10.88 8.53
CA TRP A 29 0.48 -11.20 7.43
C TRP A 29 -0.15 -12.59 7.53
N THR A 30 0.56 -13.56 8.13
CA THR A 30 0.07 -14.94 8.32
C THR A 30 -1.11 -14.99 9.28
N ILE A 31 -1.26 -13.99 10.16
CA ILE A 31 -2.38 -13.83 11.10
C ILE A 31 -3.43 -12.85 10.55
N ALA A 32 -2.99 -11.76 9.93
CA ALA A 32 -3.87 -10.73 9.37
C ALA A 32 -4.80 -11.26 8.28
N LYS A 33 -4.26 -12.02 7.33
CA LYS A 33 -5.00 -12.61 6.21
C LYS A 33 -6.15 -13.54 6.65
N PRO A 34 -5.94 -14.56 7.50
CA PRO A 34 -7.04 -15.42 7.94
C PRO A 34 -8.09 -14.66 8.76
N ARG A 35 -7.69 -13.69 9.60
CA ARG A 35 -8.66 -12.85 10.34
C ARG A 35 -9.57 -12.05 9.41
N MET A 36 -9.01 -11.45 8.37
CA MET A 36 -9.77 -10.72 7.36
C MET A 36 -10.71 -11.65 6.57
N ASN A 37 -10.24 -12.84 6.20
CA ASN A 37 -11.08 -13.83 5.51
C ASN A 37 -12.25 -14.28 6.38
N ASN A 38 -12.03 -14.57 7.66
CA ASN A 38 -13.09 -14.93 8.60
C ASN A 38 -14.10 -13.79 8.77
N PHE A 39 -13.64 -12.53 8.75
CA PHE A 39 -14.55 -11.37 8.77
C PHE A 39 -15.43 -11.34 7.51
N PHE A 40 -14.87 -11.61 6.32
CA PHE A 40 -15.65 -11.68 5.08
C PHE A 40 -16.65 -12.84 5.10
N GLU A 41 -16.24 -14.01 5.58
CA GLU A 41 -17.09 -15.19 5.68
C GLU A 41 -18.25 -14.97 6.65
N ALA A 42 -17.99 -14.48 7.86
CA ALA A 42 -19.00 -14.20 8.88
C ALA A 42 -20.04 -13.16 8.42
N ASN A 43 -19.68 -12.28 7.48
CA ASN A 43 -20.55 -11.22 6.95
C ASN A 43 -21.10 -11.53 5.55
N GLY A 44 -20.90 -12.74 5.02
CA GLY A 44 -21.39 -13.12 3.70
C GLY A 44 -20.81 -12.30 2.54
N ILE A 45 -19.63 -11.70 2.72
CA ILE A 45 -18.98 -10.84 1.72
C ILE A 45 -18.32 -11.73 0.66
N LYS A 46 -19.05 -12.00 -0.42
CA LYS A 46 -18.61 -12.90 -1.50
C LYS A 46 -17.91 -12.18 -2.67
N LYS A 47 -18.38 -10.97 -3.03
CA LYS A 47 -17.88 -10.21 -4.18
C LYS A 47 -16.44 -9.75 -3.98
N ASP A 48 -15.56 -10.10 -4.90
CA ASP A 48 -14.12 -9.81 -4.78
C ASP A 48 -13.81 -8.31 -4.80
N GLU A 49 -14.56 -7.51 -5.57
CA GLU A 49 -14.47 -6.05 -5.57
C GLU A 49 -14.73 -5.48 -4.17
N ARG A 50 -15.73 -6.02 -3.47
CA ARG A 50 -16.08 -5.60 -2.10
C ARG A 50 -15.02 -6.04 -1.10
N LYS A 51 -14.50 -7.27 -1.21
CA LYS A 51 -13.38 -7.74 -0.39
C LYS A 51 -12.15 -6.85 -0.57
N ARG A 52 -11.82 -6.50 -1.81
CA ARG A 52 -10.69 -5.63 -2.16
C ARG A 52 -10.86 -4.23 -1.57
N ALA A 53 -12.04 -3.64 -1.71
CA ALA A 53 -12.33 -2.31 -1.16
C ALA A 53 -12.20 -2.30 0.37
N LEU A 54 -12.76 -3.30 1.06
CA LEU A 54 -12.67 -3.42 2.51
C LEU A 54 -11.24 -3.68 3.00
N MET A 55 -10.48 -4.52 2.30
CA MET A 55 -9.08 -4.75 2.59
C MET A 55 -8.28 -3.45 2.49
N LEU A 56 -8.43 -2.70 1.39
CA LEU A 56 -7.72 -1.43 1.20
C LEU A 56 -8.10 -0.39 2.25
N ASN A 57 -9.38 -0.33 2.64
CA ASN A 57 -9.85 0.56 3.70
C ASN A 57 -9.35 0.16 5.10
N SER A 58 -8.97 -1.10 5.30
CA SER A 58 -8.42 -1.57 6.56
C SER A 58 -6.92 -1.32 6.71
N LEU A 59 -6.25 -0.74 5.72
CA LEU A 59 -4.83 -0.45 5.79
C LEU A 59 -4.60 0.92 6.44
N ASP A 60 -3.56 1.04 7.25
CA ASP A 60 -3.01 2.35 7.59
C ASP A 60 -2.38 3.03 6.37
N GLU A 61 -2.05 4.32 6.51
CA GLU A 61 -1.50 5.11 5.41
C GLU A 61 -0.19 4.52 4.85
N SER A 62 0.64 3.95 5.73
CA SER A 62 1.92 3.35 5.36
C SER A 62 1.73 2.08 4.52
N ALA A 63 0.89 1.17 4.97
CA ALA A 63 0.56 -0.07 4.26
C ALA A 63 -0.16 0.22 2.94
N TYR A 64 -1.07 1.20 2.92
CA TYR A 64 -1.73 1.62 1.69
C TYR A 64 -0.73 2.17 0.65
N LYS A 65 0.21 3.03 1.07
CA LYS A 65 1.28 3.54 0.19
C LYS A 65 2.17 2.42 -0.35
N LEU A 66 2.51 1.43 0.48
CA LEU A 66 3.30 0.27 0.05
C LEU A 66 2.59 -0.52 -1.04
N ILE A 67 1.34 -0.93 -0.80
CA ILE A 67 0.58 -1.75 -1.76
C ILE A 67 0.33 -1.00 -3.07
N THR A 68 -0.03 0.29 -3.01
CA THR A 68 -0.24 1.11 -4.21
C THR A 68 1.06 1.49 -4.91
N GLY A 69 2.17 1.54 -4.19
CA GLY A 69 3.51 1.81 -4.71
C GLY A 69 4.10 0.64 -5.51
N LEU A 70 3.84 -0.61 -5.10
CA LEU A 70 4.33 -1.81 -5.78
C LEU A 70 3.81 -1.95 -7.23
N GLY A 71 2.63 -1.40 -7.53
CA GLY A 71 2.06 -1.39 -8.87
C GLY A 71 2.59 -0.27 -9.77
N LYS A 72 3.26 0.73 -9.21
CA LYS A 72 3.86 1.82 -9.99
C LYS A 72 5.23 1.35 -10.46
N LYS A 73 5.42 1.23 -11.77
CA LYS A 73 6.76 1.09 -12.38
C LYS A 73 7.65 2.16 -11.75
N LEU A 74 8.61 1.75 -10.93
CA LEU A 74 9.66 2.67 -10.48
C LEU A 74 10.30 3.25 -11.75
N PRO A 75 10.41 4.58 -11.89
CA PRO A 75 11.24 5.14 -12.94
C PRO A 75 12.63 4.50 -12.76
N LYS A 76 13.14 3.85 -13.82
CA LYS A 76 14.49 3.29 -13.83
C LYS A 76 15.40 4.44 -13.40
N ARG A 77 16.00 4.35 -12.20
CA ARG A 77 17.01 5.31 -11.77
C ARG A 77 18.14 5.22 -12.78
N GLY A 78 18.15 6.14 -13.74
CA GLY A 78 19.30 6.36 -14.60
C GLY A 78 20.45 6.69 -13.65
N ARG A 79 21.46 5.81 -13.62
CA ARG A 79 22.77 6.18 -13.08
C ARG A 79 23.21 7.37 -13.93
N LYS A 80 23.11 8.59 -13.40
CA LYS A 80 23.88 9.70 -13.95
C LYS A 80 25.33 9.30 -13.73
N LEU A 81 25.99 8.89 -14.81
CA LEU A 81 27.45 8.93 -14.87
C LEU A 81 27.79 10.42 -14.70
N ASP A 82 28.55 10.71 -13.67
CA ASP A 82 29.12 12.03 -13.42
C ASP A 82 30.10 12.30 -14.55
N GLU A 83 29.66 13.03 -15.58
CA GLU A 83 30.56 13.59 -16.58
C GLU A 83 31.36 14.68 -15.87
N GLY A 84 32.58 14.32 -15.49
CA GLY A 84 33.53 15.19 -14.83
C GLY A 84 33.71 16.49 -15.60
N ASN A 85 33.17 17.57 -15.06
CA ASN A 85 33.52 18.91 -15.47
C ASN A 85 34.76 19.32 -14.67
N GLY A 86 35.89 19.45 -15.37
CA GLY A 86 37.14 19.93 -14.80
C GLY A 86 36.98 21.34 -14.24
N GLN A 87 36.94 21.46 -12.91
CA GLN A 87 37.32 22.67 -12.21
C GLN A 87 38.39 22.32 -11.18
N GLU A 88 39.61 22.68 -11.52
CA GLU A 88 40.78 22.62 -10.66
C GLU A 88 40.50 23.45 -9.39
N SER A 89 40.38 22.78 -8.24
CA SER A 89 40.28 23.45 -6.95
C SER A 89 41.65 24.04 -6.58
N PRO A 90 41.72 25.27 -6.03
CA PRO A 90 42.99 25.87 -5.63
C PRO A 90 43.60 25.05 -4.48
N ARG A 91 44.86 24.64 -4.64
CA ARG A 91 45.63 23.88 -3.66
C ARG A 91 45.64 24.61 -2.31
N SER A 92 45.14 23.96 -1.26
CA SER A 92 45.34 24.42 0.12
C SER A 92 46.85 24.48 0.45
N PRO A 93 47.31 25.47 1.21
CA PRO A 93 48.72 25.60 1.56
C PRO A 93 49.14 24.45 2.51
N LYS A 94 50.28 23.83 2.22
CA LYS A 94 50.95 22.90 3.12
C LYS A 94 51.45 23.68 4.35
N ASN A 95 50.97 23.32 5.54
CA ASN A 95 51.61 23.73 6.78
C ASN A 95 53.00 23.06 6.86
N PRO A 96 54.08 23.79 7.18
CA PRO A 96 55.35 23.17 7.48
C PRO A 96 55.26 22.47 8.84
N SER A 97 55.55 21.18 8.84
CA SER A 97 55.79 20.39 10.05
C SER A 97 57.02 20.95 10.76
N LEU A 98 56.86 21.39 12.01
CA LEU A 98 57.99 21.55 12.93
C LEU A 98 58.50 20.14 13.26
N ASP A 99 59.73 19.83 12.91
CA ASP A 99 60.48 18.75 13.54
C ASP A 99 61.35 19.32 14.68
N PRO A 100 61.58 18.52 15.74
CA PRO A 100 62.04 18.98 17.06
C PRO A 100 63.50 19.44 17.14
#